data_AF-A0A1F7X4Z7-F1
#
_entry.id   AF-A0A1F7X4Z7-F1
#
_cell.length_a   1.000
_cell.length_b   1.000
_cell.length_c   1.000
_cell.angle_alpha   90.00
_cell.angle_beta   90.00
_cell.angle_gamma   90.00
#
_symmetry.space_group_name_H-M   'P 1'
#
loop_
_entity.id
_entity.type
_entity.pdbx_description
1 polymer ?
#
loop_
_entity_poly.entity_id
_entity_poly.type
_entity_poly.pdbx_seq_one_letter_code
_entity_poly.pdbx_strand_id
1 'polypeptide(L)' 'MLNGIGTTELLIIALVLLFLFGGRKLPELARGVGDSIREFRRAAKE' A
#
# COMPACT_ATOMS: atom_id res chain seq x y z
N MET A 1 9.77 -19.19 20.44
CA MET A 1 9.06 -17.96 20.89
C MET A 1 9.35 -16.78 19.95
N LEU A 2 9.36 -17.01 18.63
CA LEU A 2 9.54 -15.98 17.60
C LEU A 2 8.60 -16.35 16.44
N ASN A 3 7.30 -16.43 16.75
CA ASN A 3 6.32 -16.55 15.69
C ASN A 3 6.18 -15.13 15.13
N GLY A 4 6.75 -14.89 13.96
CA GLY A 4 6.69 -13.60 13.27
C GLY A 4 5.26 -13.09 13.15
N ILE A 5 5.13 -11.79 12.87
CA ILE A 5 3.86 -11.07 12.72
C ILE A 5 2.81 -11.98 12.09
N GLY A 6 1.86 -12.44 12.91
CA GLY A 6 0.84 -13.36 12.48
C GLY A 6 -0.20 -12.65 11.64
N THR A 7 -1.08 -13.44 11.03
CA THR A 7 -2.21 -12.93 10.25
C THR A 7 -3.06 -11.95 11.06
N THR A 8 -3.18 -12.17 12.38
CA THR A 8 -3.92 -11.30 13.30
C THR A 8 -3.25 -9.94 13.47
N GLU A 9 -1.94 -9.89 13.72
CA GLU A 9 -1.22 -8.62 13.85
C GLU A 9 -1.24 -7.82 12.54
N LEU A 10 -1.08 -8.48 11.39
CA LEU A 10 -1.22 -7.85 10.08
C LEU A 10 -2.62 -7.24 9.86
N LEU A 11 -3.68 -7.95 10.27
CA LEU A 11 -5.05 -7.45 10.20
C LEU A 11 -5.25 -6.21 11.07
N ILE A 12 -4.70 -6.21 12.29
CA ILE A 12 -4.78 -5.05 13.20
C ILE A 12 -4.04 -3.85 12.59
N ILE A 13 -2.83 -4.05 12.07
CA ILE A 13 -2.05 -2.99 11.40
C ILE A 13 -2.83 -2.46 10.20
N ALA A 14 -3.38 -3.33 9.36
CA ALA A 14 -4.19 -2.94 8.21
C ALA A 14 -5.42 -2.13 8.64
N LEU A 15 -6.08 -2.51 9.73
CA LEU A 15 -7.23 -1.79 10.27
C LEU A 15 -6.84 -0.40 10.78
N VAL A 16 -5.71 -0.29 11.50
CA VAL A 16 -5.19 1.00 11.96
C VAL A 16 -4.85 1.92 10.78
N LEU A 17 -4.16 1.40 9.77
CA LEU A 17 -3.87 2.15 8.54
C LEU A 17 -5.16 2.58 7.83
N LEU A 18 -6.18 1.71 7.81
CA LEU A 18 -7.48 2.01 7.25
C LEU A 18 -8.20 3.13 8.01
N PHE A 19 -8.08 3.18 9.33
CA PHE A 19 -8.66 4.25 10.15
C PHE A 19 -7.94 5.59 9.96
N LEU A 20 -6.60 5.57 9.91
CA LEU A 20 -5.79 6.79 9.76
C LEU A 20 -5.93 7.42 8.38
N PHE A 21 -5.88 6.60 7.32
CA PHE A 21 -5.91 7.08 5.95
C PHE A 21 -7.33 7.04 5.35
N GLY A 22 -8.21 6.18 5.86
CA GLY A 22 -9.51 5.91 5.27
C GLY A 22 -9.42 4.91 4.12
N GLY A 23 -10.43 4.03 4.00
CA GLY A 23 -10.46 2.98 2.97
C GLY A 23 -10.45 3.44 1.52
N ARG A 24 -10.70 4.73 1.27
CA ARG A 24 -10.63 5.33 -0.07
C ARG A 24 -9.25 5.91 -0.41
N LYS A 25 -8.49 6.42 0.57
CA LYS A 25 -7.18 7.04 0.30
C LYS A 25 -6.08 6.03 0.01
N LEU A 26 -6.07 4.88 0.70
CA LEU A 26 -5.10 3.81 0.43
C LEU A 26 -5.09 3.36 -1.05
N PRO A 27 -6.22 2.99 -1.67
CA PRO A 27 -6.24 2.62 -3.09
C PRO A 27 -5.99 3.80 -4.04
N GLU A 28 -6.38 5.01 -3.66
CA GLU A 28 -6.12 6.23 -4.45
C GLU A 28 -4.61 6.54 -4.52
N LEU A 29 -3.91 6.45 -3.37
CA LEU A 29 -2.46 6.57 -3.29
C LEU A 29 -1.76 5.46 -4.09
N ALA A 30 -2.22 4.21 -3.97
CA ALA A 30 -1.66 3.10 -4.72
C ALA A 30 -1.82 3.29 -6.24
N ARG A 31 -2.97 3.80 -6.69
CA ARG A 31 -3.20 4.16 -8.10
C ARG A 31 -2.26 5.27 -8.56
N GLY A 32 -2.17 6.38 -7.83
CA GLY A 32 -1.29 7.49 -8.18
C GLY A 32 0.19 7.10 -8.24
N VAL A 33 0.65 6.26 -7.31
CA VAL A 33 2.01 5.70 -7.33
C VAL A 33 2.19 4.74 -8.51
N GLY A 34 1.21 3.89 -8.78
CA GLY A 34 1.25 2.96 -9.92
C GLY A 34 1.33 3.68 -11.27
N ASP A 35 0.53 4.72 -11.45
CA ASP A 35 0.55 5.56 -12.65
C ASP A 35 1.89 6.29 -12.79
N SER A 36 2.43 6.83 -11.69
CA SER A 36 3.76 7.46 -11.68
C SER A 36 4.87 6.48 -12.05
N ILE A 37 4.85 5.26 -11.51
CA ILE A 37 5.81 4.21 -11.85
C ILE A 37 5.68 3.79 -13.32
N ARG A 38 4.44 3.72 -13.84
CA ARG A 38 4.17 3.36 -15.23
C ARG A 38 4.76 4.38 -16.19
N GLU A 39 4.52 5.66 -15.95
CA GLU A 39 5.08 6.75 -16.76
C GLU A 39 6.60 6.80 -16.64
N PHE A 40 7.16 6.62 -15.44
CA PHE A 40 8.61 6.53 -15.24
C PHE A 40 9.25 5.39 -16.06
N ARG A 41 8.64 4.21 -16.05
CA ARG A 41 9.12 3.06 -16.84
C ARG A 41 8.98 3.26 -18.35
N ARG A 42 7.99 4.03 -18.79
CA ARG A 42 7.79 4.37 -20.20
C ARG A 42 8.88 5.34 -20.67
N ALA A 43 9.10 6.41 -19.92
CA ALA A 43 10.16 7.37 -20.20
C ALA A 43 11.56 6.75 -20.14
N ALA A 44 11.79 5.76 -19.26
CA ALA A 44 13.06 5.05 -19.17
C ALA A 44 13.29 4.02 -20.30
N LYS A 45 12.27 3.73 -21.13
CA LYS A 45 12.36 2.81 -22.27
C LYS A 45 12.49 3.53 -23.62
N GLU A 46 12.22 4.83 -23.65
CA GLU A 46 12.59 5.73 -24.75
C GLU A 46 14.03 6.22 -24.56
#